data_AF-A0A3D3UTU1-F1
#
_entry.id   AF-A0A3D3UTU1-F1
#
_cell.length_a   1.000
_cell.length_b   1.000
_cell.length_c   1.000
_cell.angle_alpha   90.00
_cell.angle_beta   90.00
_cell.angle_gamma   90.00
#
_symmetry.space_group_name_H-M   'P 1'
#
loop_
_entity.id
_entity.type
_entity.pdbx_description
1 polymer ?
#
loop_
_entity_poly.entity_id
_entity_poly.type
_entity_poly.pdbx_seq_one_letter_code
_entity_poly.pdbx_strand_id
1 'polypeptide(L)'
;MKIGSLQFKPFAAKKPLMITPDSKFLTVQQVAAAPSLGRGSLSTLDEKLRIKLAVKRYSLEPDFKLGIIGMGILSRNEIISEIKKATEFGKLATEVEMGYCDELAGSLGARKIPSWPKVPMKRIPKWPWWKPIKKCIRLRLINRALFCENTTDNVTTPIAKWRIKNVHPRFAARGFTVVALTGINDTRTYFIPEAKNGLTTYISGVGHGNYNLYTGHWHNRILEACKYDSAEVRDKVIHFLSCRTAKELGPDTVAKGARAYAGYDENFHFVWDDPSTTFINEFLLFVRADATFDLQMAAGATAGQAFIATRQAFDAAIAQVPGTAAASWLTYDRDHLRLHGSKMATIKPYRWIKICFPIRRLEMETALLGAGELEE
;
A
#
# COMPACT_ATOMS: atom_id res chain seq x y z
N MET A 1 -2.85 -20.05 -22.06
CA MET A 1 -2.11 -21.32 -22.19
C MET A 1 -1.74 -21.78 -20.79
N LYS A 2 -2.13 -22.99 -20.39
CA LYS A 2 -1.84 -23.51 -19.06
C LYS A 2 -0.45 -24.15 -19.04
N ILE A 3 0.41 -23.73 -18.11
CA ILE A 3 1.73 -24.33 -17.86
C ILE A 3 1.84 -24.54 -16.36
N GLY A 4 1.90 -25.81 -15.94
CA GLY A 4 1.76 -26.16 -14.52
C GLY A 4 0.38 -25.77 -13.97
N SER A 5 0.38 -25.07 -12.84
CA SER A 5 -0.84 -24.52 -12.21
C SER A 5 -1.23 -23.14 -12.77
N LEU A 6 -0.36 -22.47 -13.51
CA LEU A 6 -0.55 -21.08 -13.95
C LEU A 6 -1.17 -20.99 -15.34
N GLN A 7 -1.98 -19.94 -15.55
CA GLN A 7 -2.60 -19.62 -16.84
C GLN A 7 -1.91 -18.41 -17.47
N PHE A 8 -1.12 -18.64 -18.52
CA PHE A 8 -0.38 -17.60 -19.23
C PHE A 8 -1.19 -16.97 -20.36
N LYS A 9 -0.99 -15.67 -20.60
CA LYS A 9 -1.39 -15.03 -21.86
C LYS A 9 -0.61 -15.66 -23.03
N PRO A 10 -1.16 -15.74 -24.26
CA PRO A 10 -0.48 -16.41 -25.38
C PRO A 10 0.91 -15.84 -25.70
N PHE A 11 1.09 -14.52 -25.64
CA PHE A 11 2.40 -13.90 -25.83
C PHE A 11 3.35 -14.20 -24.66
N ALA A 12 2.85 -14.13 -23.42
CA ALA A 12 3.65 -14.35 -22.21
C ALA A 12 4.19 -15.78 -22.12
N ALA A 13 3.42 -16.77 -22.59
CA ALA A 13 3.88 -18.15 -22.67
C ALA A 13 5.05 -18.37 -23.64
N LYS A 14 5.20 -17.48 -24.65
CA LYS A 14 6.28 -17.52 -25.64
C LYS A 14 7.53 -16.74 -25.17
N LYS A 15 7.43 -15.95 -24.10
CA LYS A 15 8.56 -15.21 -23.57
C LYS A 15 9.62 -16.18 -23.05
N PRO A 16 10.92 -15.91 -23.31
CA PRO A 16 11.97 -16.69 -22.70
C PRO A 16 11.99 -16.43 -21.20
N LEU A 17 12.13 -17.49 -20.43
CA LEU A 17 12.30 -17.45 -18.98
C LEU A 17 13.79 -17.41 -18.61
N MET A 18 14.64 -18.06 -19.41
CA MET A 18 16.08 -18.11 -19.15
C MET A 18 16.88 -17.96 -20.45
N ILE A 19 18.18 -17.71 -20.28
CA ILE A 19 19.18 -17.74 -21.34
C ILE A 19 20.38 -18.56 -20.88
N THR A 20 20.86 -19.46 -21.73
CA THR A 20 22.03 -20.30 -21.45
C THR A 20 23.34 -19.55 -21.75
N PRO A 21 24.50 -20.05 -21.27
CA PRO A 21 25.80 -19.45 -21.59
C PRO A 21 26.11 -19.38 -23.10
N ASP A 22 25.61 -20.34 -23.89
CA ASP A 22 25.67 -20.33 -25.36
C ASP A 22 24.56 -19.47 -26.01
N SER A 23 23.96 -18.56 -25.24
CA SER A 23 23.01 -17.55 -25.74
C SER A 23 21.68 -18.11 -26.27
N LYS A 24 21.31 -19.35 -25.92
CA LYS A 24 20.02 -19.96 -26.29
C LYS A 24 18.95 -19.58 -25.28
N PHE A 25 17.78 -19.21 -25.79
CA PHE A 25 16.63 -18.89 -24.97
C PHE A 25 15.84 -20.14 -24.59
N LEU A 26 15.45 -20.23 -23.32
CA LEU A 26 14.56 -21.28 -22.82
C LEU A 26 13.21 -20.67 -22.45
N THR A 27 12.15 -21.23 -23.01
CA THR A 27 10.76 -20.84 -22.69
C THR A 27 10.31 -21.40 -21.34
N VAL A 28 9.21 -20.87 -20.82
CA VAL A 28 8.57 -21.38 -19.60
C VAL A 28 8.25 -22.88 -19.70
N GLN A 29 7.81 -23.36 -20.87
CA GLN A 29 7.50 -24.77 -21.09
C GLN A 29 8.74 -25.66 -20.99
N GLN A 30 9.86 -25.23 -21.58
CA GLN A 30 11.12 -25.97 -21.54
C GLN A 30 11.67 -26.05 -20.10
N VAL A 31 11.62 -24.94 -19.36
CA VAL A 31 12.03 -24.92 -17.95
C VAL A 31 11.11 -25.78 -17.08
N ALA A 32 9.79 -25.77 -17.33
CA ALA A 32 8.85 -26.64 -16.63
C ALA A 32 9.09 -28.13 -16.91
N ALA A 33 9.46 -28.49 -18.15
CA ALA A 33 9.73 -29.87 -18.56
C ALA A 33 11.08 -30.39 -18.02
N ALA A 34 12.06 -29.51 -17.80
CA ALA A 34 13.36 -29.86 -17.24
C ALA A 34 13.76 -28.88 -16.12
N PRO A 35 13.22 -29.05 -14.89
CA PRO A 35 13.44 -28.11 -13.79
C PRO A 35 14.91 -27.92 -13.39
N SER A 36 15.79 -28.86 -13.73
CA SER A 36 17.25 -28.72 -13.54
C SER A 36 17.82 -27.53 -14.31
N LEU A 37 17.24 -27.17 -15.45
CA LEU A 37 17.64 -26.00 -16.23
C LEU A 37 17.31 -24.68 -15.49
N GLY A 38 16.33 -24.70 -14.60
CA GLY A 38 15.84 -23.57 -13.80
C GLY A 38 16.59 -23.28 -12.50
N ARG A 39 17.67 -24.02 -12.18
CA ARG A 39 18.31 -23.97 -10.85
C ARG A 39 19.41 -22.91 -10.72
N GLY A 40 19.85 -22.29 -11.81
CA GLY A 40 20.81 -21.19 -11.76
C GLY A 40 20.10 -19.86 -11.54
N SER A 41 20.60 -19.02 -10.63
CA SER A 41 20.11 -17.64 -10.52
C SER A 41 20.52 -16.83 -11.73
N LEU A 42 19.57 -16.13 -12.34
CA LEU A 42 19.84 -15.24 -13.46
C LEU A 42 20.67 -14.01 -13.06
N SER A 43 20.77 -13.71 -11.77
CA SER A 43 21.61 -12.62 -11.25
C SER A 43 23.12 -12.85 -11.46
N THR A 44 23.55 -14.10 -11.60
CA THR A 44 24.97 -14.46 -11.81
C THR A 44 25.38 -14.50 -13.29
N LEU A 45 24.43 -14.31 -14.21
CA LEU A 45 24.72 -14.23 -15.63
C LEU A 45 25.53 -12.98 -15.97
N ASP A 46 26.35 -13.10 -17.01
CA ASP A 46 27.01 -11.95 -17.63
C ASP A 46 25.98 -10.86 -17.97
N GLU A 47 26.36 -9.60 -17.75
CA GLU A 47 25.47 -8.45 -17.94
C GLU A 47 24.89 -8.40 -19.36
N LYS A 48 25.67 -8.78 -20.39
CA LYS A 48 25.17 -8.81 -21.77
C LYS A 48 24.07 -9.84 -21.96
N LEU A 49 24.17 -11.00 -21.29
CA LEU A 49 23.13 -12.03 -21.33
C LEU A 49 21.86 -11.60 -20.61
N ARG A 50 22.00 -10.93 -19.45
CA ARG A 50 20.86 -10.36 -18.70
C ARG A 50 20.11 -9.32 -19.52
N ILE A 51 20.84 -8.35 -20.10
CA ILE A 51 20.27 -7.33 -21.00
C ILE A 51 19.60 -7.99 -22.20
N LYS A 52 20.26 -8.97 -22.84
CA LYS A 52 19.71 -9.69 -24.00
C LYS A 52 18.40 -10.41 -23.66
N LEU A 53 18.32 -11.05 -22.50
CA LEU A 53 17.11 -11.70 -22.01
C LEU A 53 15.99 -10.68 -21.73
N ALA A 54 16.28 -9.61 -20.98
CA ALA A 54 15.31 -8.57 -20.68
C ALA A 54 14.75 -7.92 -21.96
N VAL A 55 15.61 -7.50 -22.89
CA VAL A 55 15.20 -6.92 -24.18
C VAL A 55 14.32 -7.89 -24.97
N LYS A 56 14.70 -9.18 -25.04
CA LYS A 56 13.91 -10.17 -25.77
C LYS A 56 12.53 -10.34 -25.15
N ARG A 57 12.45 -10.37 -23.83
CA ARG A 57 11.18 -10.46 -23.08
C ARG A 57 10.29 -9.26 -23.34
N TYR A 58 10.81 -8.03 -23.20
CA TYR A 58 10.04 -6.81 -23.48
C TYR A 58 9.61 -6.72 -24.94
N SER A 59 10.42 -7.18 -25.91
CA SER A 59 10.06 -7.15 -27.33
C SER A 59 8.86 -8.03 -27.70
N LEU A 60 8.49 -8.98 -26.84
CA LEU A 60 7.37 -9.90 -27.02
C LEU A 60 6.11 -9.47 -26.26
N GLU A 61 6.20 -8.44 -25.42
CA GLU A 61 5.03 -7.82 -24.79
C GLU A 61 4.19 -7.11 -25.87
N PRO A 62 2.85 -7.05 -25.75
CA PRO A 62 2.07 -6.06 -26.49
C PRO A 62 2.49 -4.64 -26.10
N ASP A 63 1.99 -3.63 -26.79
CA ASP A 63 2.22 -2.25 -26.36
C ASP A 63 1.63 -2.01 -24.96
N PHE A 64 2.45 -1.45 -24.08
CA PHE A 64 2.07 -1.07 -22.73
C PHE A 64 2.81 0.21 -22.34
N LYS A 65 2.33 0.84 -21.26
CA LYS A 65 2.96 1.98 -20.63
C LYS A 65 3.28 1.66 -19.18
N LEU A 66 4.48 2.00 -18.73
CA LEU A 66 4.91 1.88 -17.34
C LEU A 66 4.83 3.26 -16.68
N GLY A 67 3.99 3.36 -15.64
CA GLY A 67 3.93 4.51 -14.76
C GLY A 67 4.96 4.42 -13.66
N ILE A 68 5.72 5.50 -13.49
CA ILE A 68 6.69 5.67 -12.43
C ILE A 68 6.47 7.05 -11.85
N ILE A 69 6.06 7.11 -10.58
CA ILE A 69 5.94 8.40 -9.88
C ILE A 69 7.33 9.07 -9.84
N GLY A 70 7.41 10.30 -10.32
CA GLY A 70 8.64 11.09 -10.44
C GLY A 70 9.37 10.98 -11.79
N MET A 71 9.19 9.90 -12.56
CA MET A 71 9.77 9.79 -13.92
C MET A 71 8.71 9.90 -15.03
N GLY A 72 7.43 9.84 -14.69
CA GLY A 72 6.33 9.95 -15.65
C GLY A 72 5.92 8.59 -16.22
N ILE A 73 5.61 8.57 -17.51
CA ILE A 73 5.07 7.40 -18.20
C ILE A 73 6.04 7.01 -19.32
N LEU A 74 6.58 5.80 -19.27
CA LEU A 74 7.47 5.25 -20.30
C LEU A 74 6.72 4.21 -21.15
N SER A 75 6.86 4.30 -22.47
CA SER A 75 6.41 3.26 -23.39
C SER A 75 7.35 2.04 -23.36
N ARG A 76 6.84 0.89 -23.82
CA ARG A 76 7.64 -0.33 -24.05
C ARG A 76 8.96 -0.06 -24.81
N ASN A 77 8.92 0.76 -25.85
CA ASN A 77 10.09 1.03 -26.69
C ASN A 77 11.13 1.90 -25.97
N GLU A 78 10.68 2.87 -25.18
CA GLU A 78 11.57 3.67 -24.32
C GLU A 78 12.25 2.79 -23.28
N ILE A 79 11.51 1.90 -22.62
CA ILE A 79 12.07 0.93 -21.65
C ILE A 79 13.16 0.05 -22.31
N ILE A 80 12.88 -0.49 -23.51
CA ILE A 80 13.88 -1.27 -24.26
C ILE A 80 15.12 -0.44 -24.59
N SER A 81 14.93 0.83 -24.96
CA SER A 81 16.05 1.76 -25.22
C SER A 81 16.89 1.97 -23.96
N GLU A 82 16.26 2.24 -22.81
CA GLU A 82 16.95 2.43 -21.53
C GLU A 82 17.74 1.18 -21.11
N ILE A 83 17.14 -0.01 -21.26
CA ILE A 83 17.81 -1.30 -21.00
C ILE A 83 19.06 -1.47 -21.90
N LYS A 84 18.93 -1.21 -23.21
CA LYS A 84 20.05 -1.33 -24.16
C LYS A 84 21.19 -0.36 -23.85
N LYS A 85 20.84 0.85 -23.39
CA LYS A 85 21.81 1.89 -22.99
C LYS A 85 22.42 1.67 -21.61
N ALA A 86 21.91 0.69 -20.85
CA ALA A 86 22.32 0.42 -19.46
C ALA A 86 22.28 1.68 -18.58
N THR A 87 21.27 2.53 -18.75
CA THR A 87 21.02 3.65 -17.84
C THR A 87 20.65 3.13 -16.45
N GLU A 88 20.60 4.00 -15.43
CA GLU A 88 20.20 3.60 -14.07
C GLU A 88 18.85 2.86 -14.08
N PHE A 89 17.87 3.42 -14.79
CA PHE A 89 16.57 2.77 -14.98
C PHE A 89 16.66 1.49 -15.82
N GLY A 90 17.48 1.47 -16.88
CA GLY A 90 17.69 0.27 -17.70
C GLY A 90 18.28 -0.91 -16.91
N LYS A 91 19.20 -0.62 -15.99
CA LYS A 91 19.78 -1.61 -15.05
C LYS A 91 18.72 -2.11 -14.08
N LEU A 92 17.96 -1.21 -13.47
CA LEU A 92 16.83 -1.57 -12.61
C LEU A 92 15.82 -2.47 -13.34
N ALA A 93 15.35 -2.07 -14.53
CA ALA A 93 14.40 -2.84 -15.31
C ALA A 93 14.95 -4.24 -15.70
N THR A 94 16.26 -4.35 -15.91
CA THR A 94 16.93 -5.64 -16.13
C THR A 94 16.91 -6.49 -14.86
N GLU A 95 17.25 -5.92 -13.71
CA GLU A 95 17.25 -6.61 -12.41
C GLU A 95 15.83 -7.07 -12.02
N VAL A 96 14.82 -6.22 -12.21
CA VAL A 96 13.41 -6.55 -11.99
C VAL A 96 12.99 -7.75 -12.83
N GLU A 97 13.32 -7.76 -14.12
CA GLU A 97 13.02 -8.91 -14.97
C GLU A 97 13.75 -10.18 -14.54
N MET A 98 15.03 -10.09 -14.12
CA MET A 98 15.79 -11.26 -13.70
C MET A 98 15.24 -11.85 -12.40
N GLY A 99 14.97 -10.99 -11.41
CA GLY A 99 14.37 -11.41 -10.14
C GLY A 99 13.02 -12.09 -10.34
N TYR A 100 12.18 -11.51 -11.22
CA TYR A 100 10.90 -12.14 -11.57
C TYR A 100 11.07 -13.48 -12.28
N CYS A 101 12.02 -13.60 -13.21
CA CYS A 101 12.26 -14.86 -13.92
C CYS A 101 12.74 -15.96 -12.97
N ASP A 102 13.62 -15.64 -12.01
CA ASP A 102 14.05 -16.57 -10.96
C ASP A 102 12.85 -17.03 -10.10
N GLU A 103 12.00 -16.10 -9.66
CA GLU A 103 10.78 -16.42 -8.89
C GLU A 103 9.80 -17.27 -9.70
N LEU A 104 9.55 -16.88 -10.96
CA LEU A 104 8.64 -17.61 -11.85
C LEU A 104 9.15 -19.04 -12.06
N ALA A 105 10.44 -19.23 -12.34
CA ALA A 105 11.04 -20.56 -12.49
C ALA A 105 10.84 -21.43 -11.25
N GLY A 106 11.04 -20.88 -10.05
CA GLY A 106 10.76 -21.56 -8.78
C GLY A 106 9.27 -21.88 -8.57
N SER A 107 8.38 -21.04 -9.08
CA SER A 107 6.92 -21.19 -8.92
C SER A 107 6.26 -22.20 -9.87
N LEU A 108 6.92 -22.62 -10.97
CA LEU A 108 6.31 -23.53 -11.95
C LEU A 108 5.95 -24.91 -11.36
N GLY A 109 6.62 -25.31 -10.27
CA GLY A 109 6.29 -26.53 -9.51
C GLY A 109 5.23 -26.34 -8.42
N ALA A 110 4.76 -25.12 -8.18
CA ALA A 110 3.82 -24.82 -7.10
C ALA A 110 2.44 -25.43 -7.38
N ARG A 111 1.94 -26.23 -6.42
CA ARG A 111 0.63 -26.88 -6.51
C ARG A 111 -0.55 -25.92 -6.27
N LYS A 112 -0.31 -24.81 -5.56
CA LYS A 112 -1.36 -23.89 -5.12
C LYS A 112 -1.11 -22.49 -5.68
N ILE A 113 -2.09 -22.00 -6.43
CA ILE A 113 -2.10 -20.61 -6.91
C ILE A 113 -2.45 -19.70 -5.71
N PRO A 114 -1.69 -18.62 -5.47
CA PRO A 114 -2.05 -17.62 -4.47
C PRO A 114 -3.45 -17.06 -4.73
N SER A 115 -4.18 -16.79 -3.65
CA SER A 115 -5.55 -16.28 -3.72
C SER A 115 -5.64 -14.95 -3.02
N TRP A 116 -6.49 -14.05 -3.53
CA TRP A 116 -6.72 -12.74 -2.92
C TRP A 116 -7.15 -12.90 -1.45
N PRO A 117 -6.56 -12.15 -0.52
CA PRO A 117 -6.95 -12.21 0.88
C PRO A 117 -8.40 -11.74 1.03
N LYS A 118 -9.14 -12.43 1.90
CA LYS A 118 -10.49 -12.00 2.26
C LYS A 118 -10.39 -10.82 3.23
N VAL A 119 -11.13 -9.74 2.96
CA VAL A 119 -11.28 -8.63 3.90
C VAL A 119 -12.44 -8.96 4.85
N PRO A 120 -12.22 -9.11 6.16
CA PRO A 120 -13.28 -9.46 7.10
C PRO A 120 -14.36 -8.37 7.14
N MET A 121 -15.61 -8.74 6.88
CA MET A 121 -16.76 -7.85 7.11
C MET A 121 -17.25 -8.01 8.55
N LYS A 122 -16.54 -7.43 9.52
CA LYS A 122 -17.03 -7.39 10.91
C LYS A 122 -18.14 -6.36 11.02
N ARG A 123 -19.39 -6.83 11.23
CA ARG A 123 -20.50 -5.95 11.59
C ARG A 123 -20.19 -5.25 12.90
N ILE A 124 -20.36 -3.93 12.91
CA ILE A 124 -20.31 -3.17 14.15
C ILE A 124 -21.67 -3.33 14.80
N PRO A 125 -21.75 -3.76 16.06
CA PRO A 125 -23.03 -3.74 16.72
C PRO A 125 -23.52 -2.28 16.78
N LYS A 126 -24.83 -2.05 16.73
CA LYS A 126 -25.39 -0.71 16.92
C LYS A 126 -25.38 -0.40 18.42
N TRP A 127 -24.40 0.37 18.88
CA TRP A 127 -24.35 0.83 20.27
C TRP A 127 -24.93 2.25 20.34
N PRO A 128 -25.68 2.60 21.39
CA PRO A 128 -26.06 3.98 21.65
C PRO A 128 -24.80 4.86 21.82
N TRP A 129 -24.92 6.16 21.57
CA TRP A 129 -23.79 7.10 21.70
C TRP A 129 -23.38 7.36 23.16
N TRP A 130 -24.23 6.95 24.12
CA TRP A 130 -23.95 6.95 25.54
C TRP A 130 -24.43 5.66 26.21
N LYS A 131 -23.82 5.30 27.34
CA LYS A 131 -24.32 4.22 28.23
C LYS A 131 -24.17 4.65 29.70
N PRO A 132 -25.23 4.57 30.52
CA PRO A 132 -25.12 4.87 31.94
C PRO A 132 -24.30 3.79 32.66
N ILE A 133 -23.51 4.21 33.62
CA ILE A 133 -22.80 3.38 34.60
C ILE A 133 -23.09 3.98 35.97
N LYS A 134 -23.11 3.18 37.04
CA LYS A 134 -23.33 3.70 38.40
C LYS A 134 -22.41 4.90 38.67
N LYS A 135 -23.01 6.09 38.85
CA LYS A 135 -22.36 7.41 39.06
C LYS A 135 -21.55 8.00 37.88
N CYS A 136 -21.60 7.43 36.67
CA CYS A 136 -20.84 7.92 35.52
C CYS A 136 -21.60 7.73 34.19
N ILE A 137 -21.22 8.46 33.16
CA ILE A 137 -21.65 8.23 31.77
C ILE A 137 -20.44 7.80 30.95
N ARG A 138 -20.63 6.83 30.04
CA ARG A 138 -19.67 6.56 28.97
C ARG A 138 -20.14 7.28 27.71
N LEU A 139 -19.35 8.23 27.23
CA LEU A 139 -19.56 8.91 25.95
C LEU A 139 -18.73 8.25 24.87
N ARG A 140 -19.35 7.98 23.72
CA ARG A 140 -18.67 7.46 22.54
C ARG A 140 -18.13 8.62 21.73
N LEU A 141 -16.81 8.71 21.61
CA LEU A 141 -16.15 9.62 20.68
C LEU A 141 -15.78 8.87 19.41
N ILE A 142 -16.21 9.40 18.26
CA ILE A 142 -15.93 8.83 16.95
C ILE A 142 -14.51 9.24 16.53
N ASN A 143 -13.71 8.27 16.13
CA ASN A 143 -12.37 8.50 15.61
C ASN A 143 -12.42 8.87 14.12
N ARG A 144 -11.41 9.60 13.67
CA ARG A 144 -11.25 10.08 12.30
C ARG A 144 -10.23 9.22 11.55
N ALA A 145 -10.47 9.05 10.26
CA ALA A 145 -9.50 8.56 9.28
C ALA A 145 -9.26 9.68 8.26
N LEU A 146 -8.02 10.15 8.20
CA LEU A 146 -7.60 11.24 7.32
C LEU A 146 -7.01 10.65 6.03
N PHE A 147 -7.48 11.12 4.88
CA PHE A 147 -7.00 10.74 3.55
C PHE A 147 -6.46 11.97 2.83
N CYS A 148 -5.23 11.90 2.35
CA CYS A 148 -4.57 12.92 1.53
C CYS A 148 -4.48 12.36 0.11
N GLU A 149 -5.46 12.67 -0.74
CA GLU A 149 -5.54 12.06 -2.06
C GLU A 149 -5.16 13.12 -3.11
N ASN A 150 -3.95 13.02 -3.66
CA ASN A 150 -3.56 13.90 -4.74
C ASN A 150 -4.39 13.57 -5.99
N THR A 151 -5.31 14.48 -6.33
CA THR A 151 -6.22 14.34 -7.48
C THR A 151 -5.84 15.27 -8.63
N THR A 152 -4.60 15.76 -8.66
CA THR A 152 -4.20 16.86 -9.55
C THR A 152 -3.09 16.56 -10.53
N ASP A 153 -2.45 15.40 -10.41
CA ASP A 153 -1.49 14.93 -11.42
C ASP A 153 -2.03 13.69 -12.17
N ASN A 154 -1.56 13.50 -13.40
CA ASN A 154 -2.03 12.44 -14.30
C ASN A 154 -1.69 11.03 -13.79
N VAL A 155 -0.63 10.87 -12.99
CA VAL A 155 -0.18 9.57 -12.48
C VAL A 155 -0.99 9.15 -11.24
N THR A 156 -1.21 10.06 -10.27
CA THR A 156 -1.92 9.74 -9.02
C THR A 156 -3.44 9.87 -9.13
N THR A 157 -3.97 10.73 -10.00
CA THR A 157 -5.43 10.97 -10.11
C THR A 157 -6.25 9.70 -10.34
N PRO A 158 -5.87 8.77 -11.25
CA PRO A 158 -6.63 7.53 -11.43
C PRO A 158 -6.68 6.67 -10.16
N ILE A 159 -5.57 6.63 -9.42
CA ILE A 159 -5.45 5.90 -8.16
C ILE A 159 -6.29 6.55 -7.07
N ALA A 160 -6.15 7.87 -6.88
CA ALA A 160 -6.92 8.66 -5.93
C ALA A 160 -8.43 8.48 -6.12
N LYS A 161 -8.91 8.61 -7.37
CA LYS A 161 -10.32 8.39 -7.72
C LYS A 161 -10.78 6.98 -7.37
N TRP A 162 -9.94 5.97 -7.62
CA TRP A 162 -10.25 4.60 -7.25
C TRP A 162 -10.31 4.42 -5.72
N ARG A 163 -9.36 4.97 -4.97
CA ARG A 163 -9.31 4.90 -3.50
C ARG A 163 -10.50 5.60 -2.86
N ILE A 164 -10.85 6.80 -3.32
CA ILE A 164 -12.05 7.52 -2.87
C ILE A 164 -13.32 6.68 -3.08
N LYS A 165 -13.42 5.99 -4.22
CA LYS A 165 -14.59 5.15 -4.52
C LYS A 165 -14.64 3.84 -3.73
N ASN A 166 -13.49 3.22 -3.42
CA ASN A 166 -13.43 1.83 -2.94
C ASN A 166 -12.94 1.67 -1.49
N VAL A 167 -12.09 2.57 -1.01
CA VAL A 167 -11.47 2.51 0.33
C VAL A 167 -12.24 3.39 1.31
N HIS A 168 -12.49 4.65 0.97
CA HIS A 168 -13.13 5.61 1.89
C HIS A 168 -14.49 5.11 2.42
N PRO A 169 -15.39 4.53 1.58
CA PRO A 169 -16.66 4.02 2.07
C PRO A 169 -16.53 2.86 3.07
N ARG A 170 -15.39 2.14 3.08
CA ARG A 170 -15.15 1.06 4.03
C ARG A 170 -14.83 1.59 5.42
N PHE A 171 -14.11 2.69 5.51
CA PHE A 171 -13.89 3.40 6.78
C PHE A 171 -15.19 4.03 7.29
N ALA A 172 -15.95 4.70 6.41
CA ALA A 172 -17.25 5.26 6.77
C ALA A 172 -18.26 4.18 7.20
N ALA A 173 -18.35 3.06 6.50
CA ALA A 173 -19.19 1.91 6.88
C ALA A 173 -18.73 1.26 8.20
N ARG A 174 -17.44 1.37 8.53
CA ARG A 174 -16.90 1.00 9.84
C ARG A 174 -17.15 2.10 10.89
N GLY A 175 -17.81 3.20 10.58
CA GLY A 175 -18.19 4.23 11.54
C GLY A 175 -17.05 5.16 11.95
N PHE A 176 -15.98 5.28 11.15
CA PHE A 176 -15.05 6.39 11.26
C PHE A 176 -15.65 7.66 10.64
N THR A 177 -15.29 8.83 11.17
CA THR A 177 -15.43 10.07 10.42
C THR A 177 -14.33 10.11 9.36
N VAL A 178 -14.69 10.04 8.09
CA VAL A 178 -13.74 10.12 6.98
C VAL A 178 -13.50 11.58 6.63
N VAL A 179 -12.24 12.00 6.68
CA VAL A 179 -11.78 13.32 6.24
C VAL A 179 -10.93 13.11 5.00
N ALA A 180 -11.33 13.66 3.87
CA ALA A 180 -10.60 13.54 2.62
C ALA A 180 -10.12 14.93 2.17
N LEU A 181 -8.81 15.13 2.15
CA LEU A 181 -8.15 16.26 1.53
C LEU A 181 -7.88 15.89 0.07
N THR A 182 -8.44 16.67 -0.85
CA THR A 182 -8.35 16.47 -2.30
C THR A 182 -8.19 17.81 -3.00
N GLY A 183 -7.71 17.82 -4.24
CA GLY A 183 -7.54 19.05 -5.01
C GLY A 183 -6.73 20.10 -4.23
N ILE A 184 -7.17 21.36 -4.28
CA ILE A 184 -6.53 22.47 -3.58
C ILE A 184 -6.46 22.31 -2.04
N ASN A 185 -7.25 21.41 -1.46
CA ASN A 185 -7.24 21.15 -0.02
C ASN A 185 -6.19 20.11 0.38
N ASP A 186 -5.61 19.37 -0.56
CA ASP A 186 -4.51 18.42 -0.29
C ASP A 186 -3.17 19.15 -0.14
N THR A 187 -3.10 20.03 0.86
CA THR A 187 -1.93 20.87 1.17
C THR A 187 -1.63 20.87 2.67
N ARG A 188 -0.41 21.27 3.02
CA ARG A 188 0.10 21.31 4.40
C ARG A 188 -0.81 22.10 5.34
N THR A 189 -1.35 23.21 4.85
CA THR A 189 -2.25 24.11 5.60
C THR A 189 -3.48 23.38 6.13
N TYR A 190 -4.10 22.53 5.31
CA TYR A 190 -5.30 21.76 5.71
C TYR A 190 -4.94 20.43 6.38
N PHE A 191 -3.77 19.86 6.06
CA PHE A 191 -3.30 18.63 6.69
C PHE A 191 -3.04 18.80 8.19
N ILE A 192 -2.32 19.85 8.60
CA ILE A 192 -1.88 20.03 10.00
C ILE A 192 -3.04 19.95 11.00
N PRO A 193 -4.13 20.74 10.89
CA PRO A 193 -5.21 20.70 11.89
C PRO A 193 -5.90 19.33 11.96
N GLU A 194 -6.00 18.65 10.81
CA GLU A 194 -6.63 17.33 10.70
C GLU A 194 -5.76 16.21 11.28
N ALA A 195 -4.45 16.27 11.03
CA ALA A 195 -3.48 15.33 11.58
C ALA A 195 -3.34 15.51 13.10
N LYS A 196 -3.23 16.76 13.59
CA LYS A 196 -3.10 17.06 15.04
C LYS A 196 -4.36 16.75 15.85
N ASN A 197 -5.50 16.53 15.20
CA ASN A 197 -6.71 16.16 15.92
C ASN A 197 -6.52 14.83 16.68
N GLY A 198 -6.74 14.85 18.00
CA GLY A 198 -6.56 13.68 18.87
C GLY A 198 -7.55 12.52 18.63
N LEU A 199 -8.55 12.71 17.76
CA LEU A 199 -9.44 11.65 17.27
C LEU A 199 -8.96 11.05 15.95
N THR A 200 -8.02 11.68 15.24
CA THR A 200 -7.41 11.10 14.03
C THR A 200 -6.49 9.95 14.43
N THR A 201 -6.88 8.73 14.07
CA THR A 201 -6.15 7.50 14.45
C THR A 201 -5.51 6.79 13.26
N TYR A 202 -5.88 7.20 12.06
CA TYR A 202 -5.41 6.66 10.80
C TYR A 202 -5.15 7.80 9.83
N ILE A 203 -4.02 7.73 9.13
CA ILE A 203 -3.68 8.64 8.04
C ILE A 203 -3.32 7.79 6.83
N SER A 204 -3.89 8.09 5.68
CA SER A 204 -3.49 7.48 4.43
C SER A 204 -3.55 8.48 3.28
N GLY A 205 -3.07 8.08 2.11
CA GLY A 205 -3.07 8.94 0.95
C GLY A 205 -2.31 8.36 -0.23
N VAL A 206 -2.49 8.99 -1.38
CA VAL A 206 -1.68 8.79 -2.58
C VAL A 206 -1.08 10.12 -2.98
N GLY A 207 0.19 10.11 -3.34
CA GLY A 207 0.90 11.33 -3.69
C GLY A 207 2.32 11.03 -4.18
N HIS A 208 3.02 12.07 -4.57
CA HIS A 208 4.45 11.95 -4.89
C HIS A 208 5.26 11.96 -3.60
N GLY A 209 6.46 11.42 -3.67
CA GLY A 209 7.39 11.49 -2.56
C GLY A 209 8.80 11.07 -2.94
N ASN A 210 9.68 11.18 -1.95
CA ASN A 210 11.05 10.68 -1.99
C ASN A 210 11.36 10.03 -0.62
N TYR A 211 12.64 9.76 -0.33
CA TYR A 211 13.00 9.08 0.92
C TYR A 211 12.49 9.78 2.18
N ASN A 212 12.49 11.12 2.21
CA ASN A 212 12.15 11.90 3.39
C ASN A 212 10.85 12.71 3.28
N LEU A 213 10.15 12.68 2.15
CA LEU A 213 9.05 13.60 1.87
C LEU A 213 7.84 12.90 1.26
N TYR A 214 6.66 13.21 1.78
CA TYR A 214 5.35 12.98 1.17
C TYR A 214 4.72 14.30 0.74
N THR A 215 4.15 14.34 -0.46
CA THR A 215 3.56 15.54 -1.07
C THR A 215 2.12 15.32 -1.51
N GLY A 216 1.36 16.42 -1.52
CA GLY A 216 -0.01 16.49 -1.99
C GLY A 216 -0.15 17.28 -3.28
N HIS A 217 -1.19 18.10 -3.36
CA HIS A 217 -1.49 18.98 -4.49
C HIS A 217 -0.28 19.82 -4.92
N TRP A 218 0.04 19.78 -6.22
CA TRP A 218 1.15 20.53 -6.82
C TRP A 218 2.48 20.40 -6.04
N HIS A 219 2.80 19.18 -5.60
CA HIS A 219 4.01 18.88 -4.83
C HIS A 219 4.12 19.64 -3.49
N ASN A 220 3.00 20.12 -2.95
CA ASN A 220 2.99 20.74 -1.63
C ASN A 220 3.48 19.74 -0.58
N ARG A 221 4.47 20.14 0.23
CA ARG A 221 5.15 19.27 1.19
C ARG A 221 4.22 19.00 2.38
N ILE A 222 3.60 17.82 2.42
CA ILE A 222 2.64 17.46 3.46
C ILE A 222 3.36 16.96 4.71
N LEU A 223 4.32 16.05 4.56
CA LEU A 223 5.05 15.47 5.68
C LEU A 223 6.50 15.24 5.25
N GLU A 224 7.44 15.86 5.98
CA GLU A 224 8.87 15.77 5.69
C GLU A 224 9.64 15.36 6.95
N ALA A 225 10.50 14.36 6.85
CA ALA A 225 11.28 13.85 7.96
C ALA A 225 11.96 15.00 8.72
N CYS A 226 11.89 14.95 10.05
CA CYS A 226 12.42 16.00 10.93
C CYS A 226 11.77 17.40 10.82
N LYS A 227 10.75 17.62 9.97
CA LYS A 227 10.11 18.94 9.76
C LYS A 227 8.58 18.94 9.95
N TYR A 228 8.11 18.20 10.94
CA TYR A 228 6.71 18.25 11.40
C TYR A 228 6.63 18.08 12.92
N ASP A 229 5.50 18.48 13.50
CA ASP A 229 5.21 18.30 14.91
C ASP A 229 4.81 16.84 15.18
N SER A 230 5.42 16.20 16.17
CA SER A 230 5.09 14.82 16.57
C SER A 230 3.59 14.59 16.79
N ALA A 231 2.81 15.59 17.22
CA ALA A 231 1.35 15.49 17.39
C ALA A 231 0.60 15.11 16.10
N GLU A 232 1.19 15.38 14.94
CA GLU A 232 0.61 15.04 13.64
C GLU A 232 0.63 13.53 13.35
N VAL A 233 1.56 12.79 13.96
CA VAL A 233 1.77 11.35 13.70
C VAL A 233 1.54 10.49 14.94
N ARG A 234 1.62 11.09 16.13
CA ARG A 234 1.55 10.38 17.41
C ARG A 234 0.26 9.57 17.56
N ASP A 235 0.42 8.32 17.96
CA ASP A 235 -0.63 7.34 18.17
C ASP A 235 -1.43 6.95 16.92
N LYS A 236 -0.89 7.20 15.71
CA LYS A 236 -1.57 6.89 14.44
C LYS A 236 -0.96 5.70 13.73
N VAL A 237 -1.75 5.04 12.91
CA VAL A 237 -1.23 4.14 11.87
C VAL A 237 -1.26 4.93 10.56
N ILE A 238 -0.15 4.91 9.83
CA ILE A 238 0.04 5.69 8.60
C ILE A 238 0.26 4.71 7.44
N HIS A 239 -0.39 4.96 6.31
CA HIS A 239 -0.14 4.24 5.06
C HIS A 239 -0.13 5.20 3.87
N PHE A 240 1.03 5.45 3.28
CA PHE A 240 1.13 6.27 2.08
C PHE A 240 1.49 5.43 0.87
N LEU A 241 0.66 5.53 -0.15
CA LEU A 241 1.01 5.13 -1.51
C LEU A 241 1.84 6.26 -2.13
N SER A 242 3.10 6.32 -1.74
CA SER A 242 4.08 7.31 -2.18
C SER A 242 5.45 6.65 -2.30
N CYS A 243 6.18 6.96 -3.37
CA CYS A 243 7.49 6.38 -3.62
C CYS A 243 8.45 6.68 -2.49
N ARG A 244 9.30 5.70 -2.13
CA ARG A 244 10.50 5.85 -1.30
C ARG A 244 10.30 6.27 0.16
N THR A 245 9.10 6.66 0.56
CA THR A 245 8.83 7.25 1.88
C THR A 245 9.10 6.29 3.04
N ALA A 246 9.06 4.97 2.82
CA ALA A 246 9.33 4.02 3.90
C ALA A 246 10.83 3.92 4.26
N LYS A 247 11.74 4.48 3.48
CA LYS A 247 13.18 4.41 3.78
C LYS A 247 13.59 5.33 4.93
N GLU A 248 13.14 6.59 4.90
CA GLU A 248 13.50 7.59 5.94
C GLU A 248 12.27 8.18 6.63
N LEU A 249 11.28 8.66 5.89
CA LEU A 249 10.08 9.26 6.47
C LEU A 249 9.31 8.27 7.36
N GLY A 250 9.13 7.03 6.93
CA GLY A 250 8.43 5.99 7.68
C GLY A 250 9.03 5.76 9.07
N PRO A 251 10.31 5.36 9.18
CA PRO A 251 11.03 5.26 10.45
C PRO A 251 10.97 6.53 11.29
N ASP A 252 11.11 7.71 10.67
CA ASP A 252 11.03 9.00 11.38
C ASP A 252 9.64 9.22 12.03
N THR A 253 8.54 8.89 11.33
CA THR A 253 7.20 8.98 11.93
C THR A 253 7.02 8.06 13.12
N VAL A 254 7.56 6.84 13.04
CA VAL A 254 7.51 5.86 14.15
C VAL A 254 8.35 6.35 15.32
N ALA A 255 9.54 6.88 15.09
CA ALA A 255 10.38 7.49 16.12
C ALA A 255 9.68 8.67 16.82
N LYS A 256 8.81 9.41 16.12
CA LYS A 256 7.99 10.50 16.68
C LYS A 256 6.63 10.06 17.23
N GLY A 257 6.41 8.76 17.39
CA GLY A 257 5.26 8.20 18.10
C GLY A 257 4.14 7.66 17.22
N ALA A 258 4.31 7.56 15.89
CA ALA A 258 3.40 6.77 15.09
C ALA A 258 3.45 5.31 15.55
N ARG A 259 2.30 4.65 15.64
CA ARG A 259 2.21 3.25 16.07
C ARG A 259 2.72 2.31 15.00
N ALA A 260 2.45 2.62 13.74
CA ALA A 260 2.96 1.90 12.59
C ALA A 260 2.96 2.77 11.33
N TYR A 261 3.86 2.47 10.41
CA TYR A 261 3.93 3.08 9.08
C TYR A 261 4.07 2.00 8.02
N ALA A 262 3.22 2.02 7.00
CA ALA A 262 3.35 1.20 5.80
C ALA A 262 3.56 2.08 4.56
N GLY A 263 4.40 1.63 3.63
CA GLY A 263 4.70 2.32 2.38
C GLY A 263 5.84 1.61 1.65
N TYR A 264 6.44 2.28 0.67
CA TYR A 264 7.49 1.71 -0.18
C TYR A 264 8.85 2.33 0.11
N ASP A 265 9.92 1.52 0.18
CA ASP A 265 11.29 2.02 0.38
C ASP A 265 12.00 2.38 -0.93
N GLU A 266 11.41 2.00 -2.08
CA GLU A 266 11.83 2.43 -3.42
C GLU A 266 10.63 2.96 -4.23
N ASN A 267 10.87 3.32 -5.50
CA ASN A 267 9.80 3.73 -6.41
C ASN A 267 8.88 2.54 -6.68
N PHE A 268 7.57 2.69 -6.55
CA PHE A 268 6.65 1.66 -7.06
C PHE A 268 6.23 1.94 -8.49
N HIS A 269 5.78 0.91 -9.18
CA HIS A 269 5.53 0.92 -10.61
C HIS A 269 4.14 0.36 -10.92
N PHE A 270 3.58 0.75 -12.06
CA PHE A 270 2.33 0.13 -12.51
C PHE A 270 2.22 0.17 -14.01
N VAL A 271 1.62 -0.87 -14.56
CA VAL A 271 1.49 -1.05 -16.00
C VAL A 271 0.08 -0.66 -16.42
N TRP A 272 -0.02 0.27 -17.37
CA TRP A 272 -1.22 0.43 -18.17
C TRP A 272 -1.09 -0.43 -19.41
N ASP A 273 -1.86 -1.49 -19.43
CA ASP A 273 -2.08 -2.30 -20.61
C ASP A 273 -3.12 -1.65 -21.52
N ASP A 274 -3.08 -2.04 -22.79
CA ASP A 274 -4.15 -1.72 -23.72
C ASP A 274 -5.39 -2.56 -23.34
N PRO A 275 -6.50 -1.92 -22.92
CA PRO A 275 -7.72 -2.61 -22.49
C PRO A 275 -8.40 -3.39 -23.64
N SER A 276 -8.05 -3.11 -24.90
CA SER A 276 -8.52 -3.89 -26.05
C SER A 276 -7.79 -5.23 -26.22
N THR A 277 -6.60 -5.37 -25.62
CA THR A 277 -5.73 -6.54 -25.80
C THR A 277 -5.73 -7.48 -24.59
N THR A 278 -6.36 -7.06 -23.49
CA THR A 278 -6.28 -7.76 -22.20
C THR A 278 -7.63 -7.80 -21.48
N PHE A 279 -7.99 -8.96 -20.94
CA PHE A 279 -9.20 -9.12 -20.10
C PHE A 279 -8.97 -8.71 -18.64
N ILE A 280 -7.72 -8.55 -18.24
CA ILE A 280 -7.31 -8.23 -16.87
C ILE A 280 -6.66 -6.86 -16.95
N ASN A 281 -7.20 -5.88 -16.24
CA ASN A 281 -6.62 -4.55 -16.16
C ASN A 281 -5.44 -4.58 -15.18
N GLU A 282 -4.22 -4.52 -15.72
CA GLU A 282 -2.99 -4.66 -14.95
C GLU A 282 -2.76 -3.49 -13.97
N PHE A 283 -3.21 -2.28 -14.32
CA PHE A 283 -3.20 -1.14 -13.41
C PHE A 283 -4.03 -1.39 -12.14
N LEU A 284 -5.22 -1.97 -12.29
CA LEU A 284 -6.09 -2.30 -11.16
C LEU A 284 -5.53 -3.41 -10.27
N LEU A 285 -4.65 -4.27 -10.78
CA LEU A 285 -3.99 -5.29 -9.97
C LEU A 285 -3.12 -4.63 -8.89
N PHE A 286 -2.28 -3.67 -9.29
CA PHE A 286 -1.45 -2.89 -8.37
C PHE A 286 -2.31 -2.13 -7.34
N VAL A 287 -3.26 -1.33 -7.83
CA VAL A 287 -4.09 -0.47 -6.96
C VAL A 287 -4.88 -1.30 -5.94
N ARG A 288 -5.39 -2.47 -6.32
CA ARG A 288 -6.10 -3.36 -5.40
C ARG A 288 -5.17 -4.05 -4.41
N ALA A 289 -3.97 -4.45 -4.86
CA ALA A 289 -2.99 -5.07 -3.99
C ALA A 289 -2.60 -4.09 -2.88
N ASP A 290 -2.15 -2.89 -3.23
CA ASP A 290 -1.79 -1.82 -2.28
C ASP A 290 -2.94 -1.49 -1.30
N ALA A 291 -4.13 -1.18 -1.84
CA ALA A 291 -5.28 -0.80 -1.03
C ALA A 291 -5.76 -1.91 -0.08
N THR A 292 -5.29 -3.15 -0.25
CA THR A 292 -5.56 -4.23 0.70
C THR A 292 -5.10 -3.86 2.11
N PHE A 293 -4.01 -3.09 2.26
CA PHE A 293 -3.58 -2.62 3.57
C PHE A 293 -4.67 -1.78 4.24
N ASP A 294 -5.16 -0.75 3.55
CA ASP A 294 -6.21 0.16 4.06
C ASP A 294 -7.50 -0.59 4.38
N LEU A 295 -7.91 -1.51 3.50
CA LEU A 295 -9.13 -2.30 3.65
C LEU A 295 -9.07 -3.23 4.87
N GLN A 296 -7.91 -3.84 5.13
CA GLN A 296 -7.70 -4.68 6.32
C GLN A 296 -7.65 -3.84 7.59
N MET A 297 -6.99 -2.67 7.56
CA MET A 297 -7.01 -1.73 8.69
C MET A 297 -8.43 -1.26 9.01
N ALA A 298 -9.24 -0.92 7.99
CA ALA A 298 -10.65 -0.58 8.15
C ALA A 298 -11.46 -1.75 8.76
N ALA A 299 -11.15 -3.00 8.41
CA ALA A 299 -11.77 -4.18 9.00
C ALA A 299 -11.39 -4.39 10.49
N GLY A 300 -10.39 -3.68 10.99
CA GLY A 300 -9.86 -3.78 12.34
C GLY A 300 -8.81 -4.87 12.51
N ALA A 301 -8.11 -5.23 11.42
CA ALA A 301 -6.91 -6.05 11.48
C ALA A 301 -5.77 -5.31 12.21
N THR A 302 -4.74 -6.05 12.64
CA THR A 302 -3.48 -5.42 13.05
C THR A 302 -2.68 -4.97 11.82
N ALA A 303 -1.76 -4.03 12.00
CA ALA A 303 -0.88 -3.56 10.92
C ALA A 303 -0.06 -4.72 10.31
N GLY A 304 0.39 -5.68 11.13
CA GLY A 304 1.07 -6.89 10.66
C GLY A 304 0.17 -7.79 9.80
N GLN A 305 -1.08 -7.99 10.21
CA GLN A 305 -2.05 -8.76 9.42
C GLN A 305 -2.38 -8.05 8.09
N ALA A 306 -2.56 -6.73 8.12
CA ALA A 306 -2.79 -5.92 6.93
C ALA A 306 -1.61 -5.99 5.95
N PHE A 307 -0.37 -5.88 6.44
CA PHE A 307 0.84 -6.01 5.63
C PHE A 307 0.97 -7.39 4.97
N ILE A 308 0.78 -8.47 5.74
CA ILE A 308 0.82 -9.85 5.20
C ILE A 308 -0.26 -10.04 4.14
N ALA A 309 -1.48 -9.57 4.40
CA ALA A 309 -2.56 -9.63 3.42
C ALA A 309 -2.21 -8.84 2.15
N THR A 310 -1.58 -7.67 2.28
CA THR A 310 -1.16 -6.84 1.14
C THR A 310 -0.14 -7.60 0.28
N ARG A 311 0.88 -8.23 0.88
CA ARG A 311 1.82 -9.08 0.13
C ARG A 311 1.13 -10.27 -0.54
N GLN A 312 0.22 -10.94 0.15
CA GLN A 312 -0.59 -12.01 -0.43
C GLN A 312 -1.45 -11.52 -1.61
N ALA A 313 -1.95 -10.28 -1.56
CA ALA A 313 -2.70 -9.67 -2.64
C ALA A 313 -1.81 -9.43 -3.88
N PHE A 314 -0.57 -8.98 -3.67
CA PHE A 314 0.43 -8.93 -4.74
C PHE A 314 0.72 -10.32 -5.33
N ASP A 315 0.95 -11.34 -4.50
CA ASP A 315 1.20 -12.71 -5.00
C ASP A 315 0.01 -13.22 -5.85
N ALA A 316 -1.22 -12.94 -5.42
CA ALA A 316 -2.43 -13.28 -6.17
C ALA A 316 -2.56 -12.48 -7.48
N ALA A 317 -2.11 -11.23 -7.50
CA ALA A 317 -2.07 -10.40 -8.70
C ALA A 317 -1.01 -10.89 -9.70
N ILE A 318 0.21 -11.17 -9.23
CA ILE A 318 1.32 -11.71 -10.04
C ILE A 318 0.90 -13.02 -10.71
N ALA A 319 0.25 -13.92 -9.97
CA ALA A 319 -0.22 -15.19 -10.48
C ALA A 319 -1.35 -15.08 -11.53
N GLN A 320 -2.02 -13.94 -11.65
CA GLN A 320 -3.03 -13.70 -12.69
C GLN A 320 -2.46 -13.28 -14.04
N VAL A 321 -1.26 -12.71 -14.04
CA VAL A 321 -0.58 -12.23 -15.26
C VAL A 321 0.83 -12.82 -15.40
N PRO A 322 1.01 -14.14 -15.24
CA PRO A 322 2.33 -14.74 -15.20
C PRO A 322 3.06 -14.55 -16.54
N GLY A 323 4.36 -14.26 -16.46
CA GLY A 323 5.23 -14.01 -17.59
C GLY A 323 5.18 -12.60 -18.16
N THR A 324 4.28 -11.72 -17.70
CA THR A 324 4.13 -10.34 -18.22
C THR A 324 5.08 -9.35 -17.56
N ALA A 325 5.25 -8.16 -18.16
CA ALA A 325 5.94 -7.03 -17.51
C ALA A 325 5.24 -6.60 -16.21
N ALA A 326 3.90 -6.62 -16.16
CA ALA A 326 3.15 -6.31 -14.94
C ALA A 326 3.50 -7.27 -13.80
N ALA A 327 3.66 -8.57 -14.06
CA ALA A 327 4.09 -9.50 -13.03
C ALA A 327 5.48 -9.15 -12.48
N SER A 328 6.42 -8.78 -13.34
CA SER A 328 7.76 -8.37 -12.90
C SER A 328 7.73 -7.15 -11.99
N TRP A 329 6.99 -6.10 -12.38
CA TRP A 329 6.89 -4.87 -11.59
C TRP A 329 6.07 -5.06 -10.30
N LEU A 330 4.99 -5.85 -10.33
CA LEU A 330 4.24 -6.21 -9.11
C LEU A 330 5.11 -6.99 -8.11
N THR A 331 5.99 -7.89 -8.59
CA THR A 331 6.99 -8.57 -7.74
C THR A 331 7.92 -7.55 -7.09
N TYR A 332 8.45 -6.61 -7.87
CA TYR A 332 9.30 -5.54 -7.35
C TYR A 332 8.57 -4.70 -6.28
N ASP A 333 7.36 -4.24 -6.56
CA ASP A 333 6.59 -3.41 -5.62
C ASP A 333 6.28 -4.15 -4.31
N ARG A 334 5.89 -5.44 -4.41
CA ARG A 334 5.67 -6.32 -3.24
C ARG A 334 6.91 -6.37 -2.36
N ASP A 335 8.08 -6.51 -2.98
CA ASP A 335 9.35 -6.70 -2.28
C ASP A 335 9.95 -5.39 -1.79
N HIS A 336 9.42 -4.24 -2.21
CA HIS A 336 9.73 -2.91 -1.69
C HIS A 336 8.69 -2.34 -0.72
N LEU A 337 7.56 -3.03 -0.51
CA LEU A 337 6.62 -2.70 0.56
C LEU A 337 7.26 -2.97 1.93
N ARG A 338 7.17 -1.99 2.85
CA ARG A 338 7.70 -2.07 4.21
C ARG A 338 6.63 -1.78 5.26
N LEU A 339 6.85 -2.33 6.44
CA LEU A 339 6.10 -2.03 7.66
C LEU A 339 7.08 -1.68 8.78
N HIS A 340 6.98 -0.46 9.29
CA HIS A 340 7.72 0.02 10.45
C HIS A 340 6.80 0.13 11.67
N GLY A 341 7.39 0.07 12.86
CA GLY A 341 6.66 0.17 14.13
C GLY A 341 5.97 -1.12 14.57
N SER A 342 4.88 -0.99 15.32
CA SER A 342 4.20 -2.11 15.95
C SER A 342 3.32 -2.89 14.95
N LYS A 343 3.67 -4.15 14.72
CA LYS A 343 2.84 -5.12 13.99
C LYS A 343 1.47 -5.38 14.65
N MET A 344 1.34 -5.04 15.93
CA MET A 344 0.10 -5.18 16.71
C MET A 344 -0.77 -3.91 16.72
N ALA A 345 -0.31 -2.83 16.08
CA ALA A 345 -1.10 -1.61 15.99
C ALA A 345 -2.45 -1.88 15.30
N THR A 346 -3.52 -1.36 15.88
CA THR A 346 -4.89 -1.48 15.35
C THR A 346 -5.57 -0.12 15.37
N ILE A 347 -6.56 0.08 14.51
CA ILE A 347 -7.43 1.27 14.56
C ILE A 347 -8.83 0.86 15.01
N LYS A 348 -9.53 1.77 15.68
CA LYS A 348 -10.92 1.57 16.12
C LYS A 348 -11.74 2.78 15.68
N PRO A 349 -13.00 2.59 15.26
CA PRO A 349 -13.84 3.69 14.80
C PRO A 349 -14.31 4.62 15.93
N TYR A 350 -14.15 4.20 17.18
CA TYR A 350 -14.49 5.02 18.33
C TYR A 350 -13.66 4.64 19.56
N ARG A 351 -13.64 5.54 20.53
CA ARG A 351 -13.20 5.28 21.90
C ARG A 351 -14.27 5.73 22.89
N TRP A 352 -14.30 5.10 24.06
CA TRP A 352 -15.20 5.48 25.14
C TRP A 352 -14.46 6.37 26.13
N ILE A 353 -15.05 7.51 26.47
CA ILE A 353 -14.62 8.34 27.59
C ILE A 353 -15.61 8.16 28.73
N LYS A 354 -15.08 7.90 29.93
CA LYS A 354 -15.88 7.82 31.15
C LYS A 354 -15.87 9.20 31.82
N ILE A 355 -17.03 9.81 31.94
CA ILE A 355 -17.22 11.05 32.71
C ILE A 355 -17.97 10.65 33.97
N CYS A 356 -17.37 10.88 35.13
CA CYS A 356 -18.03 10.67 36.40
C CYS A 356 -18.41 12.02 36.97
N PHE A 357 -19.70 12.17 37.30
CA PHE A 357 -20.15 13.36 37.99
C PHE A 357 -19.89 13.13 39.48
N PRO A 358 -19.32 14.12 40.21
CA PRO A 358 -19.37 14.11 41.65
C PRO A 358 -20.83 14.29 42.04
N ILE A 359 -21.59 13.19 42.10
CA ILE A 359 -22.84 13.20 42.83
C ILE A 359 -22.41 13.25 44.30
N ARG A 360 -22.25 14.46 44.85
CA ARG A 360 -22.48 14.66 46.28
C ARG A 360 -23.84 14.02 46.53
N ARG A 361 -23.89 13.01 47.39
CA ARG A 361 -25.19 12.46 47.81
C ARG A 361 -26.02 13.67 48.26
N LEU A 362 -27.28 13.77 47.86
CA LEU A 362 -28.18 14.76 48.46
C LEU A 362 -28.12 14.69 50.00
N GLU A 363 -27.81 13.53 50.58
CA GLU A 363 -27.52 13.35 52.02
C GLU A 363 -26.41 14.26 52.56
N MET A 364 -25.37 14.62 51.78
CA MET A 364 -24.35 15.60 52.19
C MET A 364 -24.83 17.05 52.05
N GLU A 365 -25.76 17.36 51.14
CA GLU A 365 -26.43 18.67 51.14
C GLU A 365 -27.37 18.80 52.32
N THR A 366 -28.09 17.73 52.71
CA THR A 366 -28.88 17.72 53.95
C THR A 366 -28.00 17.80 55.21
N ALA A 367 -26.81 17.17 55.21
CA ALA A 367 -25.85 17.28 56.31
C ALA A 367 -25.14 18.65 56.36
N LEU A 368 -24.93 19.32 55.22
CA LEU A 368 -24.40 20.69 55.16
C LEU A 368 -25.48 21.75 55.46
N LEU A 369 -26.75 21.49 55.16
CA LEU A 369 -27.88 22.32 55.58
C LEU A 369 -28.23 22.12 57.07
N GLY A 370 -27.89 20.97 57.64
CA GLY A 370 -28.01 20.68 59.08
C GLY A 370 -26.78 21.03 59.92
N ALA A 371 -25.63 21.30 59.29
CA ALA A 371 -24.48 21.91 59.93
C ALA A 371 -24.70 23.42 59.91
N GLY A 372 -25.24 23.95 61.02
CA GLY A 372 -25.48 25.38 61.20
C GLY A 372 -24.26 26.25 60.89
N GLU A 373 -24.54 27.54 60.71
CA GLU A 373 -23.58 28.59 60.33
C GLU A 373 -22.20 28.39 60.96
N LEU A 374 -21.17 28.33 60.11
CA LEU A 374 -19.79 28.45 60.56
C LEU A 374 -19.60 29.91 61.00
N GLU A 375 -19.63 30.13 62.32
CA GLU A 375 -19.08 31.35 62.93
C GLU A 375 -17.56 31.41 62.68
N GLU A 376 -17.05 32.64 62.50
CA GLU A 376 -15.67 32.98 62.10
C GLU A 376 -14.55 32.36 62.93
#